data_AF-A0A7C5KDI2-F1
#
_entry.id   AF-A0A7C5KDI2-F1
#
_cell.length_a   1.000
_cell.length_b   1.000
_cell.length_c   1.000
_cell.angle_alpha   90.00
_cell.angle_beta   90.00
_cell.angle_gamma   90.00
#
_symmetry.space_group_name_H-M   'P 1'
#
loop_
_entity.id
_entity.type
_entity.pdbx_description
1 polymer ?
#
loop_
_entity_poly.entity_id
_entity_poly.type
_entity_poly.pdbx_seq_one_letter_code
_entity_poly.pdbx_strand_id
1 'polypeptide(L)'
;LIFTTLALITKAGLSSILNPGPHGLSEILYAYASTANNNGSAMAGLNSNTLFYNLTTSVAMLIGRFVPAVAVLYMAGSLAGKKYTPPSVGTLPTDRIPFMIWLMLVVIIIGALTFFSALALGPFLENILMQRGF
;
A
#
# COMPACT_ATOMS: atom_id res chain seq x y z
N LEU A 1 6.81 -0.28 -0.39
CA LEU A 1 7.90 0.62 0.04
C LEU A 1 9.24 0.31 -0.62
N ILE A 2 9.65 -0.95 -0.81
CA ILE A 2 10.95 -1.30 -1.44
C ILE A 2 11.16 -0.60 -2.79
N PHE A 3 10.20 -0.68 -3.71
CA PHE A 3 10.31 0.00 -5.01
C PHE A 3 10.27 1.53 -4.91
N THR A 4 9.53 2.07 -3.93
CA THR A 4 9.56 3.51 -3.61
C THR A 4 10.98 3.92 -3.23
N THR A 5 11.64 3.18 -2.33
CA THR A 5 13.04 3.43 -1.96
C THR A 5 13.97 3.32 -3.16
N LEU A 6 13.81 2.28 -4.00
CA LEU A 6 14.62 2.10 -5.20
C LEU A 6 14.51 3.30 -6.15
N ALA A 7 13.31 3.85 -6.35
CA ALA A 7 13.10 5.03 -7.18
C ALA A 7 13.72 6.30 -6.56
N LEU A 8 13.68 6.44 -5.24
CA LEU A 8 14.25 7.60 -4.54
C LEU A 8 15.79 7.62 -4.55
N ILE A 9 16.45 6.46 -4.63
CA ILE A 9 17.92 6.36 -4.64
C ILE A 9 18.53 6.28 -6.04
N THR A 10 17.71 6.26 -7.10
CA THR A 10 18.17 6.13 -8.48
C THR A 10 17.88 7.39 -9.28
N LYS A 11 18.82 7.79 -10.14
CA LYS A 11 18.63 8.94 -11.04
C LYS A 11 17.43 8.77 -11.97
N ALA A 12 17.20 7.53 -12.43
CA ALA A 12 16.08 7.20 -13.33
C ALA A 12 14.70 7.33 -12.65
N GLY A 13 14.60 7.01 -11.36
CA GLY A 13 13.38 7.26 -10.59
C GLY A 13 13.14 8.75 -10.38
N LEU A 14 14.15 9.46 -9.89
CA LEU A 14 14.06 10.89 -9.59
C LEU A 14 13.80 11.77 -10.83
N SER A 15 14.29 11.38 -12.02
CA SER A 15 14.13 12.18 -13.25
C SER A 15 12.70 12.28 -13.75
N SER A 16 11.76 11.52 -13.18
CA SER A 16 10.35 11.47 -13.62
C SER A 16 9.41 12.30 -12.75
N ILE A 17 9.91 12.90 -11.66
CA ILE A 17 9.15 13.75 -10.75
C ILE A 17 8.79 15.05 -11.46
N LEU A 18 7.51 15.45 -11.39
CA LEU A 18 7.05 16.73 -11.91
C LEU A 18 7.14 17.83 -10.85
N ASN A 19 6.73 17.52 -9.63
CA ASN A 19 6.66 18.49 -8.53
C ASN A 19 7.74 18.17 -7.48
N PRO A 20 8.84 18.92 -7.42
CA PRO A 20 9.93 18.64 -6.47
C PRO A 20 9.50 18.86 -5.02
N GLY A 21 10.29 18.33 -4.08
CA GLY A 21 10.00 18.41 -2.64
C GLY A 21 9.08 17.28 -2.17
N PRO A 22 8.30 17.49 -1.09
CA PRO A 22 7.45 16.45 -0.50
C PRO A 22 6.40 15.87 -1.47
N HIS A 23 5.89 16.67 -2.42
CA HIS A 23 4.95 16.20 -3.42
C HIS A 23 5.57 15.13 -4.35
N GLY A 24 6.84 15.29 -4.72
CA GLY A 24 7.54 14.31 -5.55
C GLY A 24 7.71 12.97 -4.86
N LEU A 25 7.90 12.97 -3.53
CA LEU A 25 7.84 11.75 -2.74
C LEU A 25 6.43 11.11 -2.81
N SER A 26 5.38 11.92 -2.68
CA SER A 26 3.99 11.46 -2.81
C SER A 26 3.71 10.86 -4.19
N GLU A 27 4.20 11.49 -5.27
CA GLU A 27 4.08 10.99 -6.65
C GLU A 27 4.66 9.58 -6.81
N ILE A 28 5.90 9.38 -6.34
CA ILE A 28 6.58 8.08 -6.40
C ILE A 28 5.90 7.07 -5.48
N LEU A 29 5.58 7.46 -4.25
CA LEU A 29 4.91 6.60 -3.28
C LEU A 29 3.57 6.11 -3.81
N TYR A 30 2.77 7.01 -4.38
CA TYR A 30 1.46 6.71 -4.91
C TYR A 30 1.51 5.79 -6.12
N ALA A 31 2.46 6.00 -7.04
CA ALA A 31 2.65 5.12 -8.19
C ALA A 31 2.89 3.66 -7.78
N TYR A 32 3.76 3.42 -6.79
CA TYR A 32 4.02 2.07 -6.29
C TYR A 32 2.92 1.54 -5.36
N ALA A 33 2.28 2.39 -4.56
CA ALA A 33 1.15 1.97 -3.73
C ALA A 33 -0.02 1.52 -4.59
N SER A 34 -0.37 2.28 -5.64
CA SER A 34 -1.45 1.96 -6.57
C SER A 34 -1.16 0.66 -7.33
N THR A 35 0.03 0.53 -7.90
CA THR A 35 0.40 -0.64 -8.72
C THR A 35 0.56 -1.90 -7.89
N ALA A 36 1.22 -1.83 -6.72
CA ALA A 36 1.35 -2.99 -5.82
C ALA A 36 0.02 -3.45 -5.22
N ASN A 37 -0.98 -2.56 -5.10
CA ASN A 37 -2.34 -2.91 -4.66
C ASN A 37 -3.31 -3.13 -5.83
N ASN A 38 -2.81 -3.17 -7.07
CA ASN A 38 -3.60 -3.36 -8.29
C ASN A 38 -4.81 -2.39 -8.41
N ASN A 39 -4.68 -1.14 -7.93
CA ASN A 39 -5.73 -0.13 -8.00
C ASN A 39 -5.83 0.48 -9.42
N GLY A 40 -4.70 0.94 -9.96
CA GLY A 40 -4.62 1.53 -11.30
C GLY A 40 -4.77 3.06 -11.32
N SER A 41 -5.09 3.70 -10.20
CA SER A 41 -5.06 5.16 -10.07
C SER A 41 -3.63 5.74 -10.19
N ALA A 42 -3.51 6.98 -10.64
CA ALA A 42 -2.25 7.72 -10.67
C ALA A 42 -2.47 9.20 -10.34
N MET A 43 -1.46 9.85 -9.74
CA MET A 43 -1.47 11.32 -9.57
C MET A 43 -1.27 12.07 -10.90
N ALA A 44 -0.88 11.36 -11.96
CA ALA A 44 -0.64 11.87 -13.32
C ALA A 44 0.45 12.95 -13.48
N GLY A 45 1.07 13.43 -12.40
CA GLY A 45 2.28 14.25 -12.46
C GLY A 45 3.54 13.46 -12.80
N LEU A 46 3.71 12.28 -12.21
CA LEU A 46 4.88 11.41 -12.45
C LEU A 46 4.89 10.85 -13.89
N ASN A 47 5.98 11.08 -14.63
CA ASN A 47 6.17 10.42 -15.93
C ASN A 47 6.54 8.95 -15.77
N SER A 48 5.52 8.08 -15.74
CA SER A 48 5.70 6.63 -15.61
C SER A 48 6.10 5.93 -16.91
N ASN A 49 6.07 6.62 -18.07
CA ASN A 49 6.45 6.03 -19.35
C ASN A 49 7.97 6.09 -19.57
N THR A 50 8.71 5.52 -18.63
CA THR A 50 10.15 5.30 -18.74
C THR A 50 10.43 3.81 -18.60
N LEU A 51 11.55 3.34 -19.15
CA LEU A 51 11.93 1.93 -18.99
C LEU A 51 12.00 1.52 -17.51
N PHE A 52 12.51 2.41 -16.66
CA PHE A 52 12.59 2.17 -15.22
C PHE A 52 11.21 1.94 -14.60
N TYR A 53 10.29 2.90 -14.74
CA TYR A 53 8.97 2.79 -14.12
C TYR A 53 8.12 1.69 -14.75
N ASN A 54 8.15 1.50 -16.07
CA ASN A 54 7.44 0.41 -16.73
C ASN A 54 7.85 -0.96 -16.18
N LEU A 55 9.15 -1.21 -15.99
CA LEU A 55 9.64 -2.47 -15.45
C LEU A 55 9.31 -2.63 -13.96
N THR A 56 9.66 -1.65 -13.14
CA THR A 56 9.50 -1.78 -11.68
C THR A 56 8.03 -1.81 -11.26
N THR A 57 7.16 -1.02 -11.89
CA THR A 57 5.72 -1.05 -11.62
C THR A 57 5.06 -2.32 -12.13
N SER A 58 5.49 -2.87 -13.29
CA SER A 58 5.03 -4.18 -13.76
C SER A 58 5.38 -5.29 -12.77
N VAL A 59 6.62 -5.31 -12.27
CA VAL A 59 7.02 -6.27 -11.23
C VAL A 59 6.20 -6.05 -9.94
N ALA A 60 6.00 -4.81 -9.51
CA ALA A 60 5.17 -4.51 -8.35
C ALA A 60 3.72 -5.02 -8.52
N MET A 61 3.12 -4.86 -9.70
CA MET A 61 1.78 -5.37 -10.00
C MET A 61 1.73 -6.90 -9.98
N LEU A 62 2.71 -7.57 -10.59
CA LEU A 62 2.77 -9.04 -10.64
C LEU A 62 2.89 -9.63 -9.24
N ILE A 63 3.81 -9.09 -8.42
CA ILE A 63 4.00 -9.53 -7.04
C ILE A 63 2.73 -9.24 -6.22
N GLY A 64 2.21 -8.02 -6.31
CA GLY A 64 1.00 -7.57 -5.62
C GLY A 64 -0.24 -8.39 -5.95
N ARG A 65 -0.33 -8.92 -7.17
CA ARG A 65 -1.46 -9.74 -7.61
C ARG A 65 -1.30 -11.21 -7.24
N PHE A 66 -0.19 -11.82 -7.63
CA PHE A 66 -0.07 -13.28 -7.63
C PHE A 66 0.42 -13.84 -6.31
N VAL A 67 1.27 -13.12 -5.55
CA VAL A 67 1.72 -13.62 -4.24
C VAL A 67 0.54 -13.72 -3.25
N PRO A 68 -0.30 -12.68 -3.07
CA PRO A 68 -1.49 -12.81 -2.23
C PRO A 68 -2.49 -13.84 -2.76
N ALA A 69 -2.69 -13.94 -4.07
CA ALA A 69 -3.61 -14.92 -4.65
C ALA A 69 -3.18 -16.36 -4.33
N VAL A 70 -1.89 -16.69 -4.50
CA VAL A 70 -1.36 -18.02 -4.16
C VAL A 70 -1.48 -18.28 -2.65
N ALA A 71 -1.17 -17.29 -1.80
CA ALA A 71 -1.30 -17.42 -0.36
C ALA A 71 -2.76 -17.69 0.08
N VAL A 72 -3.74 -17.00 -0.54
CA VAL A 72 -5.17 -17.21 -0.29
C VAL A 72 -5.63 -18.59 -0.76
N LEU A 73 -5.19 -19.05 -1.94
CA LEU A 73 -5.51 -20.40 -2.42
C LEU A 73 -4.94 -21.49 -1.50
N TYR A 74 -3.70 -21.31 -1.03
CA TYR A 74 -3.08 -22.22 -0.07
C TYR A 74 -3.86 -22.24 1.26
N MET A 75 -4.24 -21.06 1.77
CA MET A 75 -5.06 -20.94 2.97
C MET A 75 -6.42 -21.64 2.79
N ALA A 76 -7.08 -21.46 1.64
CA ALA A 76 -8.34 -22.12 1.33
C ALA A 76 -8.20 -23.66 1.34
N GLY A 77 -7.14 -24.20 0.72
CA GLY A 77 -6.85 -25.65 0.76
C GLY A 77 -6.62 -26.17 2.18
N SER A 78 -5.89 -25.42 3.01
CA SER A 78 -5.65 -25.76 4.42
C SER A 78 -6.94 -25.74 5.26
N LEU A 79 -7.85 -24.80 4.97
CA LEU A 79 -9.14 -24.70 5.65
C LEU A 79 -10.14 -25.77 5.19
N ALA A 80 -10.11 -26.17 3.92
CA ALA A 80 -11.02 -27.18 3.36
C ALA A 80 -10.92 -28.55 4.06
N GLY A 81 -9.74 -28.89 4.60
CA GLY A 81 -9.54 -30.11 5.40
C GLY A 81 -10.00 -30.02 6.85
N LYS A 82 -10.37 -28.83 7.35
CA LYS A 82 -10.78 -28.64 8.76
C LYS A 82 -12.27 -28.94 8.92
N LYS A 83 -12.62 -29.65 9.99
CA LYS A 83 -14.02 -29.87 10.37
C LYS A 83 -14.56 -28.63 11.07
N TYR A 84 -15.83 -28.33 10.80
CA TYR A 84 -16.56 -27.29 11.54
C TYR A 84 -16.73 -27.70 13.00
N THR A 85 -16.54 -26.74 13.91
CA THR A 85 -16.78 -26.91 15.35
C THR A 85 -17.96 -26.03 15.76
N PRO A 86 -19.01 -26.59 16.38
CA PRO A 86 -20.15 -25.81 16.87
C PRO A 86 -19.74 -24.74 17.89
N PRO A 87 -20.48 -23.62 17.99
CA PRO A 87 -20.19 -22.56 18.95
C PRO A 87 -20.24 -23.07 20.39
N SER A 88 -19.33 -22.55 21.21
CA SER A 88 -19.23 -22.81 22.65
C SER A 88 -19.19 -21.49 23.43
N VAL A 89 -19.19 -21.56 24.76
CA VAL A 89 -19.07 -20.39 25.64
C VAL A 89 -17.81 -19.55 25.40
N GLY A 90 -16.76 -20.13 24.81
CA GLY A 90 -15.52 -19.43 24.45
C GLY A 90 -15.51 -18.87 23.02
N THR A 91 -16.58 -19.03 22.24
CA THR A 91 -16.62 -18.56 20.85
C THR A 91 -16.90 -17.06 20.80
N LEU A 92 -15.97 -16.28 20.25
CA LEU A 92 -16.14 -14.85 20.05
C LEU A 92 -17.13 -14.59 18.89
N PRO A 93 -18.22 -13.83 19.10
CA PRO A 93 -19.17 -13.51 18.03
C PRO A 93 -18.56 -12.50 17.05
N THR A 94 -18.40 -12.91 15.78
CA THR A 94 -17.77 -12.12 14.71
C THR A 94 -18.75 -11.27 13.90
N ASP A 95 -20.04 -11.37 14.21
CA ASP A 95 -21.16 -10.67 13.57
C ASP A 95 -21.65 -9.45 14.37
N ARG A 96 -20.99 -9.11 15.47
CA ARG A 96 -21.40 -8.05 16.40
C ARG A 96 -20.52 -6.81 16.31
N ILE A 97 -21.06 -5.68 16.79
CA ILE A 97 -20.37 -4.38 16.82
C ILE A 97 -18.95 -4.45 17.43
N PRO A 98 -18.71 -5.17 18.55
CA PRO A 98 -17.36 -5.25 19.11
C PRO A 98 -16.31 -5.82 18.14
N PHE A 99 -16.67 -6.86 17.38
CA PHE A 99 -15.76 -7.44 16.40
C PHE A 99 -15.53 -6.51 15.21
N MET A 100 -16.57 -5.80 14.76
CA MET A 100 -16.45 -4.80 13.70
C MET A 100 -15.47 -3.67 14.09
N ILE A 101 -15.59 -3.13 15.31
CA ILE A 101 -14.68 -2.10 15.83
C ILE A 101 -13.26 -2.64 15.91
N TRP A 102 -13.10 -3.86 16.45
CA TRP A 102 -11.81 -4.52 16.55
C TRP A 102 -11.14 -4.71 15.19
N LEU A 103 -11.87 -5.23 14.20
CA LEU A 103 -11.36 -5.44 12.84
C LEU A 103 -10.92 -4.12 12.20
N MET A 104 -11.74 -3.08 12.31
CA MET A 104 -11.41 -1.75 11.79
C MET A 104 -10.14 -1.19 12.42
N LEU A 105 -10.00 -1.31 13.74
CA LEU A 105 -8.83 -0.84 14.48
C LEU A 105 -7.56 -1.57 14.04
N VAL A 106 -7.62 -2.89 13.86
CA VAL A 106 -6.47 -3.68 13.38
C VAL A 106 -6.05 -3.22 11.98
N VAL A 107 -6.99 -3.03 11.05
CA VAL A 107 -6.71 -2.57 9.69
C VAL A 107 -6.08 -1.18 9.70
N ILE A 108 -6.64 -0.24 10.47
CA ILE A 108 -6.13 1.13 10.57
C ILE A 108 -4.74 1.14 11.18
N ILE A 109 -4.50 0.41 12.28
CA ILE A 109 -3.19 0.41 12.95
C ILE A 109 -2.12 -0.18 12.05
N ILE A 110 -2.37 -1.32 11.40
CA ILE A 110 -1.39 -1.93 10.50
C ILE A 110 -1.08 -0.98 9.34
N GLY A 111 -2.10 -0.38 8.72
CA GLY A 111 -1.92 0.59 7.64
C GLY A 111 -1.14 1.83 8.10
N ALA A 112 -1.57 2.43 9.22
CA ALA A 112 -0.95 3.61 9.79
C ALA A 112 0.52 3.35 10.11
N LEU A 113 0.84 2.33 10.90
CA LEU A 113 2.23 2.04 11.30
C LEU A 113 3.13 1.68 10.11
N THR A 114 2.58 1.04 9.07
CA THR A 114 3.36 0.68 7.88
C THR A 114 3.73 1.90 7.03
N PHE A 115 2.80 2.85 6.87
CA PHE A 115 2.95 3.99 5.96
C PHE A 115 3.24 5.31 6.66
N PHE A 116 3.23 5.36 8.00
CA PHE A 116 3.34 6.60 8.78
C PHE A 116 4.55 7.44 8.39
N SER A 117 5.74 6.84 8.33
CA SER A 117 6.98 7.55 7.99
C SER A 117 6.94 8.14 6.58
N ALA A 118 6.41 7.39 5.62
CA ALA A 118 6.29 7.85 4.23
C ALA A 118 5.24 8.96 4.08
N LEU A 119 4.09 8.84 4.76
CA LEU A 119 3.03 9.85 4.76
C LEU A 119 3.44 11.13 5.49
N ALA A 120 4.21 11.01 6.57
CA ALA A 120 4.75 12.14 7.31
C ALA A 120 5.69 13.00 6.44
N LEU A 121 6.56 12.37 5.64
CA LEU A 121 7.52 13.06 4.78
C LEU A 121 6.93 13.53 3.43
N GLY A 122 5.80 12.97 3.00
CA GLY A 122 5.12 13.35 1.76
C GLY A 122 3.96 14.32 2.04
N PRO A 123 2.70 13.85 1.99
CA PRO A 123 1.52 14.71 2.01
C PRO A 123 1.36 15.54 3.30
N PHE A 124 1.77 15.03 4.46
CA PHE A 124 1.65 15.81 5.71
C PHE A 124 2.63 16.98 5.74
N LEU A 125 3.88 16.74 5.37
CA LEU A 125 4.88 17.81 5.25
C LEU A 125 4.48 18.81 4.18
N GLU A 126 4.00 18.36 3.03
CA GLU A 126 3.47 19.21 1.96
C GLU A 126 2.37 20.15 2.49
N ASN A 127 1.37 19.60 3.17
CA ASN A 127 0.27 20.39 3.71
C ASN A 127 0.74 21.46 4.71
N ILE A 128 1.70 21.12 5.58
CA ILE A 128 2.27 22.06 6.55
C ILE A 128 3.04 23.19 5.82
N LEU A 129 3.77 22.88 4.75
CA LEU A 129 4.49 23.89 3.96
C LEU A 129 3.52 24.82 3.21
N MET A 130 2.49 24.26 2.58
CA MET A 130 1.44 25.05 1.90
C MET A 130 0.73 26.01 2.87
N GLN A 131 0.41 25.55 4.08
CA GLN A 131 -0.20 26.40 5.12
C GLN A 131 0.72 27.54 5.57
N ARG A 132 2.04 27.38 5.42
CA ARG A 132 3.05 28.39 5.73
C ARG A 132 3.43 29.26 4.54
N GLY A 133 2.84 29.02 3.36
CA GLY A 133 3.11 29.79 2.14
C GLY A 133 4.41 29.41 1.42
N PHE A 134 4.91 28.19 1.62
CA PHE A 134 6.07 27.63 0.91
C PHE A 134 5.64 26.65 -0.19
#